data_AF-A0A661PG99-F1
#
_entry.id   AF-A0A661PG99-F1
#
_cell.length_a   1.000
_cell.length_b   1.000
_cell.length_c   1.000
_cell.angle_alpha   90.00
_cell.angle_beta   90.00
_cell.angle_gamma   90.00
#
_symmetry.space_group_name_H-M   'P 1'
#
loop_
_entity.id
_entity.type
_entity.pdbx_description
1 polymer ?
#
loop_
_entity_poly.entity_id
_entity_poly.type
_entity_poly.pdbx_seq_one_letter_code
_entity_poly.pdbx_strand_id
1 'polypeptide(L)'
;MLLFRFKGALRYTRISCMPFRAVLGLAKLIQADDEADALHQAVHCLDRDLEDLLAQVNAANVSYVRLEVHRLEREPATDGEPLWNPTTFATQLPAPPHIGLFHCRRS
;
A
#
# COMPACT_ATOMS: atom_id res chain seq x y z
N MET A 1 18.92 0.08 7.51
CA MET A 1 18.21 -0.37 6.30
C MET A 1 18.07 -1.88 6.20
N LEU A 2 16.85 -2.33 6.45
CA LEU A 2 16.33 -3.68 6.32
C LEU A 2 15.36 -3.73 5.13
N LEU A 3 15.06 -4.93 4.63
CA LEU A 3 13.98 -5.14 3.68
C LEU A 3 12.76 -5.73 4.37
N PHE A 4 11.60 -5.19 4.03
CA PHE A 4 10.31 -5.67 4.48
C PHE A 4 9.41 -5.97 3.28
N ARG A 5 8.81 -7.16 3.26
CA ARG A 5 7.71 -7.49 2.37
C ARG A 5 6.42 -6.94 2.94
N PHE A 6 5.86 -5.95 2.26
CA PHE A 6 4.50 -5.53 2.48
C PHE A 6 3.55 -6.43 1.68
N LYS A 7 2.63 -7.09 2.37
CA LYS A 7 1.48 -7.80 1.80
C LYS A 7 0.22 -7.08 2.25
N GLY A 8 -0.56 -6.59 1.30
CA GLY A 8 -1.80 -5.89 1.58
C GLY A 8 -2.83 -6.10 0.49
N ALA A 9 -3.98 -5.47 0.68
CA ALA A 9 -5.04 -5.43 -0.30
C ALA A 9 -5.59 -4.02 -0.43
N LEU A 10 -5.75 -3.55 -1.66
CA LEU A 10 -6.52 -2.35 -1.95
C LEU A 10 -7.97 -2.75 -2.18
N ARG A 11 -8.88 -2.28 -1.32
CA ARG A 11 -10.32 -2.41 -1.55
C ARG A 11 -10.86 -1.12 -2.10
N TYR A 12 -11.63 -1.19 -3.16
CA TYR A 12 -12.30 -0.02 -3.70
C TYR A 12 -13.77 -0.29 -4.01
N THR A 13 -14.57 0.78 -3.95
CA THR A 13 -15.99 0.78 -4.31
C THR A 13 -16.18 1.65 -5.53
N ARG A 14 -16.95 1.18 -6.52
CA ARG A 14 -17.27 1.97 -7.70
C ARG A 14 -18.54 2.83 -7.53
N ILE A 15 -18.60 3.97 -8.23
CA ILE A 15 -19.74 4.91 -8.32
C ILE A 15 -20.89 4.32 -9.15
N SER A 16 -20.60 3.37 -10.05
CA SER A 16 -21.59 2.69 -10.89
C SER A 16 -22.75 2.11 -10.05
N CYS A 17 -23.98 2.21 -10.57
CA CYS A 17 -25.28 1.89 -9.95
C CYS A 17 -25.48 0.42 -9.52
N MET A 18 -24.41 -0.38 -9.44
CA MET A 18 -24.39 -1.74 -8.91
C MET A 18 -23.24 -1.89 -7.91
N PRO A 19 -23.44 -2.59 -6.77
CA PRO A 19 -22.42 -2.71 -5.74
C PRO A 19 -21.25 -3.58 -6.23
N PHE A 20 -20.27 -2.95 -6.86
CA PHE A 20 -19.04 -3.60 -7.27
C PHE A 20 -17.94 -3.29 -6.25
N ARG A 21 -17.47 -4.33 -5.56
CA ARG A 21 -16.31 -4.30 -4.66
C ARG A 21 -15.23 -5.16 -5.29
N ALA A 22 -14.03 -4.60 -5.43
CA ALA A 22 -12.88 -5.35 -5.91
C ALA A 22 -11.71 -5.21 -4.94
N VAL A 23 -10.89 -6.26 -4.94
CA VAL A 23 -9.73 -6.42 -4.07
C VAL A 23 -8.52 -6.61 -4.96
N LEU A 24 -7.55 -5.70 -4.85
CA LEU A 24 -6.27 -5.82 -5.53
C LEU A 24 -5.22 -6.29 -4.54
N GLY A 25 -4.59 -7.44 -4.81
CA GLY A 25 -3.47 -7.93 -4.00
C GLY A 25 -2.21 -7.11 -4.24
N LEU A 26 -1.57 -6.67 -3.16
CA LEU A 26 -0.34 -5.89 -3.19
C LEU A 26 0.75 -6.68 -2.48
N ALA A 27 1.85 -6.96 -3.18
CA ALA A 27 3.05 -7.58 -2.62
C ALA A 27 4.27 -6.82 -3.13
N LYS A 28 4.92 -6.07 -2.24
CA LYS A 28 6.06 -5.19 -2.60
C LYS A 28 7.13 -5.25 -1.53
N LEU A 29 8.39 -5.16 -1.95
CA LEU A 29 9.51 -5.01 -1.04
C LEU A 29 9.69 -3.52 -0.72
N ILE A 30 10.00 -3.22 0.54
CA ILE A 30 10.22 -1.88 1.06
C ILE A 30 11.54 -1.87 1.80
N GLN A 31 12.37 -0.87 1.53
CA GLN A 31 13.58 -0.62 2.29
C GLN A 31 13.28 0.38 3.40
N ALA A 32 13.49 -0.02 4.65
CA ALA A 32 13.15 0.78 5.83
C ALA A 32 14.08 0.45 7.00
N ASP A 33 14.14 1.31 8.01
CA ASP A 33 15.01 1.08 9.17
C ASP A 33 14.39 0.13 10.21
N ASP A 34 13.07 0.21 10.39
CA ASP A 34 12.30 -0.68 11.26
C ASP A 34 10.89 -0.97 10.68
N GLU A 35 10.08 -1.74 11.42
CA GLU A 35 8.74 -2.12 10.98
C GLU A 35 7.77 -0.93 10.91
N ALA A 36 7.90 0.04 11.81
CA ALA A 36 7.04 1.22 11.83
C ALA A 36 7.35 2.15 10.66
N ASP A 37 8.64 2.36 10.37
CA ASP A 37 9.11 3.04 9.17
C ASP A 37 8.67 2.28 7.93
N ALA A 38 8.82 0.95 7.87
CA ALA A 38 8.39 0.16 6.72
C ALA A 38 6.88 0.31 6.42
N LEU A 39 6.04 0.33 7.45
CA LEU A 39 4.61 0.61 7.30
C LEU A 39 4.35 2.03 6.80
N HIS A 40 5.06 3.02 7.37
CA HIS A 40 4.95 4.41 6.98
C HIS A 40 5.31 4.61 5.50
N GLN A 41 6.45 4.05 5.08
CA GLN A 41 6.92 4.06 3.71
C GLN A 41 5.95 3.33 2.77
N ALA A 42 5.37 2.20 3.20
CA ALA A 42 4.37 1.46 2.41
C ALA A 42 3.20 2.35 2.02
N VAL A 43 2.69 3.13 2.98
CA VAL A 43 1.53 4.01 2.78
C VAL A 43 1.84 5.12 1.79
N HIS A 44 3.01 5.74 1.91
CA HIS A 44 3.44 6.81 1.01
C HIS A 44 3.75 6.31 -0.40
N CYS A 45 4.39 5.14 -0.53
CA CYS A 45 4.59 4.51 -1.83
C CYS A 45 3.24 4.12 -2.47
N LEU A 46 2.29 3.65 -1.66
CA LEU A 46 0.94 3.34 -2.14
C LEU A 46 0.18 4.56 -2.58
N ASP A 47 0.32 5.69 -1.89
CA ASP A 47 -0.30 6.95 -2.29
C ASP A 47 0.17 7.41 -3.67
N ARG A 48 1.48 7.31 -3.92
CA ARG A 48 2.07 7.62 -5.23
C ARG A 48 1.57 6.66 -6.31
N ASP A 49 1.60 5.37 -6.02
CA ASP A 49 1.15 4.35 -6.98
C ASP A 49 -0.38 4.32 -7.10
N LEU A 50 -1.13 5.02 -6.22
CA LEU A 50 -2.57 4.93 -6.14
C LEU A 50 -3.24 5.36 -7.46
N GLU A 51 -2.75 6.42 -8.09
CA GLU A 51 -3.30 6.90 -9.37
C GLU A 51 -3.12 5.85 -10.47
N ASP A 52 -1.94 5.22 -10.56
CA ASP A 52 -1.65 4.16 -11.54
C ASP A 52 -2.47 2.88 -11.27
N LEU A 53 -2.64 2.53 -9.98
CA LEU A 53 -3.48 1.42 -9.55
C LEU A 53 -4.96 1.68 -9.85
N LEU A 54 -5.44 2.91 -9.65
CA LEU A 54 -6.80 3.32 -9.94
C LEU A 54 -7.05 3.46 -11.44
N ALA A 55 -6.04 3.86 -12.23
CA ALA A 55 -6.12 3.91 -13.68
C ALA A 55 -6.42 2.53 -14.28
N GLN A 56 -5.78 1.47 -13.77
CA GLN A 56 -6.05 0.08 -14.19
C GLN A 56 -7.52 -0.33 -13.98
N VAL A 57 -8.21 0.29 -13.02
CA VAL A 57 -9.60 -0.05 -12.67
C VAL A 57 -10.61 1.02 -13.09
N ASN A 58 -10.22 1.93 -14.00
CA ASN A 58 -11.01 3.06 -14.49
C ASN A 58 -11.45 4.00 -13.35
N ALA A 59 -10.48 4.77 -12.85
CA ALA A 59 -10.56 5.67 -11.69
C ALA A 59 -11.79 6.61 -11.66
N ALA A 60 -12.30 7.03 -12.82
CA ALA A 60 -13.48 7.90 -12.93
C ALA A 60 -14.73 7.33 -12.25
N ASN A 61 -14.75 6.02 -12.01
CA ASN A 61 -15.84 5.32 -11.37
C ASN A 61 -15.51 4.86 -9.95
N VAL A 62 -14.53 5.40 -9.23
CA VAL A 62 -14.20 4.95 -7.85
C VAL A 62 -14.65 6.00 -6.83
N SER A 63 -15.47 5.59 -5.85
CA SER A 63 -16.02 6.46 -4.79
C SER A 63 -15.24 6.39 -3.48
N TYR A 64 -14.61 5.25 -3.20
CA TYR A 64 -13.93 4.98 -1.95
C TYR A 64 -12.81 3.97 -2.16
N VAL A 65 -11.68 4.20 -1.49
CA VAL A 65 -10.52 3.30 -1.48
C VAL A 65 -10.07 3.07 -0.04
N ARG A 66 -9.73 1.84 0.28
CA ARG A 66 -9.22 1.41 1.58
C ARG A 66 -8.01 0.53 1.39
N LEU A 67 -6.95 0.81 2.15
CA LEU A 67 -5.80 -0.07 2.25
C LEU A 67 -5.94 -1.00 3.45
N GLU A 68 -5.86 -2.31 3.20
CA GLU A 68 -5.81 -3.33 4.24
C GLU A 68 -4.41 -3.91 4.29
N VAL A 69 -3.71 -3.68 5.39
CA VAL A 69 -2.38 -4.25 5.61
C VAL A 69 -2.55 -5.63 6.20
N HIS A 70 -2.17 -6.67 5.45
CA HIS A 70 -2.32 -8.06 5.88
C HIS A 70 -1.10 -8.56 6.63
N ARG A 71 0.09 -8.22 6.14
CA ARG A 71 1.35 -8.69 6.72
C ARG A 71 2.50 -7.78 6.32
N LEU A 72 3.41 -7.57 7.27
CA LEU A 72 4.71 -6.96 7.04
C LEU A 72 5.74 -7.96 7.56
N GLU A 73 6.63 -8.43 6.68
CA GLU A 73 7.62 -9.46 7.04
C GLU A 73 9.00 -8.97 6.69
N ARG A 74 9.97 -9.14 7.60
CA ARG A 74 11.37 -8.89 7.27
C ARG A 74 11.85 -9.96 6.30
N GLU A 75 12.36 -9.55 5.15
CA GLU A 75 12.94 -10.44 4.13
C GLU A 75 14.47 -10.33 4.14
N PRO A 76 15.19 -11.42 3.83
CA PRO A 76 16.59 -11.31 3.44
C PRO A 76 16.69 -10.49 2.15
N ALA A 77 17.81 -9.77 1.98
CA ALA A 77 18.04 -8.99 0.76
C ALA A 77 18.06 -9.94 -0.47
N THR A 78 16.99 -9.93 -1.26
CA THR A 78 16.90 -10.67 -2.52
C THR A 78 17.26 -9.76 -3.68
N ASP A 79 18.27 -10.15 -4.45
CA ASP A 79 18.64 -9.49 -5.70
C ASP A 79 17.52 -9.69 -6.74
N GLY A 80 16.98 -8.58 -7.24
CA GLY A 80 16.20 -8.55 -8.49
C GLY A 80 14.69 -8.32 -8.37
N GLU A 81 14.11 -8.21 -7.18
CA GLU A 81 12.69 -7.86 -7.06
C GLU A 81 12.44 -6.34 -7.12
N PRO A 82 11.30 -5.90 -7.70
CA PRO A 82 10.95 -4.49 -7.74
C PRO A 82 10.76 -3.95 -6.32
N LEU A 83 11.70 -3.11 -5.91
CA LEU A 83 11.76 -2.47 -4.61
C LEU A 83 11.00 -1.14 -4.66
N TRP A 84 10.03 -0.96 -3.76
CA TRP A 84 9.66 0.39 -3.34
C TRP A 84 10.88 0.94 -2.59
N ASN A 85 11.63 1.79 -3.28
CA ASN A 85 12.81 2.45 -2.75
C ASN A 85 12.42 3.84 -2.26
N PRO A 86 12.10 4.00 -0.97
CA PRO A 86 11.64 5.24 -0.43
C PRO A 86 12.75 6.25 -0.15
N THR A 87 13.96 6.13 -0.72
CA THR A 87 15.08 7.08 -0.44
C THR A 87 14.72 8.55 -0.65
N THR A 88 13.57 8.87 -1.27
CA THR A 88 13.01 10.23 -1.40
C THR A 88 12.00 10.64 -0.31
N PHE A 89 11.46 9.72 0.47
CA PHE A 89 10.52 10.02 1.57
C PHE A 89 11.33 10.28 2.84
N ALA A 90 11.88 11.48 2.91
CA ALA A 90 12.40 12.00 4.17
C ALA A 90 11.33 11.83 5.25
N THR A 91 11.72 11.11 6.30
CA THR A 91 11.03 10.96 7.59
C THR A 91 10.21 12.20 7.95
N GLN A 92 8.94 12.00 8.33
CA GLN A 92 7.97 12.96 8.93
C GLN A 92 6.82 13.48 8.05
N LEU A 93 6.44 12.83 6.96
CA LEU A 93 5.17 13.18 6.30
C LEU A 93 3.99 12.46 6.97
N PRO A 94 2.97 13.16 7.50
CA PRO A 94 1.78 12.50 8.02
C PRO A 94 1.13 11.62 6.94
N ALA A 95 0.52 10.50 7.34
CA ALA A 95 -0.18 9.62 6.41
C ALA A 95 -1.25 10.42 5.63
N PRO A 96 -1.37 10.22 4.30
CA PRO A 96 -2.35 10.93 3.48
C PRO A 96 -3.79 10.71 4.00
N PRO A 97 -4.63 11.75 4.08
CA PRO A 97 -5.92 11.71 4.77
C PRO A 97 -6.95 10.79 4.11
N HIS A 98 -6.76 10.44 2.84
CA HIS A 98 -7.63 9.53 2.08
C HIS A 98 -7.23 8.05 2.18
N ILE A 99 -6.09 7.72 2.79
CA ILE A 99 -5.70 6.33 3.05
C ILE A 99 -6.05 5.97 4.49
N GLY A 100 -7.23 5.37 4.67
CA GLY A 100 -7.60 4.75 5.94
C GLY A 100 -6.78 3.50 6.19
N LEU A 101 -5.83 3.57 7.13
CA LEU A 101 -5.04 2.43 7.59
C LEU A 101 -5.88 1.52 8.48
N PHE A 102 -6.03 0.25 8.09
CA PHE A 102 -6.65 -0.76 8.94
C PHE A 102 -5.72 -1.95 9.12
N HIS A 103 -5.34 -2.20 10.37
CA HIS A 103 -4.67 -3.42 10.77
C HIS A 103 -5.71 -4.53 10.95
N CYS A 104 -5.63 -5.56 10.11
CA CYS A 104 -6.33 -6.82 10.39
C CYS A 104 -5.68 -7.45 11.62
N ARG A 105 -6.20 -7.18 12.82
CA ARG A 105 -5.91 -8.01 13.99
C ARG A 105 -6.47 -9.39 13.69
N ARG A 106 -5.58 -10.37 13.45
CA ARG A 106 -5.97 -11.78 13.45
C ARG A 106 -6.59 -12.08 14.82
N SER A 107 -7.82 -12.58 14.79
CA SER A 107 -8.40 -13.34 15.89
C SER A 107 -7.92 -14.78 15.79
#